data_AF-A0A6P0DUQ5-F1
#
_entry.id   AF-A0A6P0DUQ5-F1
#
_cell.length_a   1.000
_cell.length_b   1.000
_cell.length_c   1.000
_cell.angle_alpha   90.00
_cell.angle_beta   90.00
_cell.angle_gamma   90.00
#
_symmetry.space_group_name_H-M   'P 1'
#
loop_
_entity.id
_entity.type
_entity.pdbx_description
1 polymer ?
#
loop_
_entity_poly.entity_id
_entity_poly.type
_entity_poly.pdbx_seq_one_letter_code
_entity_poly.pdbx_strand_id
1 'polypeptide(L)'
;AAQVETTEEKVIAATLAVAAAKVLTTEVALEASNTLFELAGTSSVQTGLNLDRHWRNARTHTLHDPVRWKYHVVGNYHLNGVTPPKNGAL
;
A
#
# COMPACT_ATOMS: atom_id res chain seq x y z
N ALA A 1 11.83 -14.80 6.16
CA ALA A 1 13.26 -14.85 5.80
C ALA A 1 14.08 -13.83 6.59
N ALA A 2 13.87 -12.51 6.42
CA ALA A 2 14.65 -11.49 7.15
C ALA A 2 14.51 -11.54 8.69
N GLN A 3 13.37 -12.00 9.22
CA GLN A 3 13.18 -12.19 10.66
C GLN A 3 14.01 -13.35 11.26
N VAL A 4 14.46 -14.29 10.43
CA VAL A 4 15.24 -15.46 10.85
C VAL A 4 16.73 -15.22 10.66
N GLU A 5 17.11 -14.42 9.66
CA GLU A 5 18.49 -14.04 9.38
C GLU A 5 18.55 -12.58 8.89
N THR A 6 19.11 -11.71 9.72
CA THR A 6 19.07 -10.24 9.56
C THR A 6 20.29 -9.69 8.82
N THR A 7 20.68 -10.31 7.69
CA THR A 7 21.72 -9.72 6.83
C THR A 7 21.19 -8.45 6.17
N GLU A 8 22.08 -7.51 5.84
CA GLU A 8 21.70 -6.24 5.20
C GLU A 8 20.93 -6.48 3.90
N GLU A 9 21.37 -7.44 3.09
CA GLU A 9 20.69 -7.85 1.86
C GLU A 9 19.25 -8.33 2.13
N LYS A 10 19.04 -9.19 3.13
CA LYS A 10 17.71 -9.71 3.48
C LYS A 10 16.81 -8.61 4.03
N VAL A 11 17.36 -7.67 4.78
CA VAL A 11 16.62 -6.49 5.28
C VAL A 11 16.21 -5.59 4.13
N ILE A 12 17.12 -5.28 3.19
CA ILE A 12 16.81 -4.46 2.01
C ILE A 12 15.72 -5.13 1.17
N ALA A 13 15.85 -6.43 0.90
CA ALA A 13 14.84 -7.18 0.14
C ALA A 13 13.47 -7.14 0.82
N ALA A 14 13.41 -7.29 2.14
CA ALA A 14 12.16 -7.18 2.89
C ALA A 14 11.57 -5.76 2.84
N THR A 15 12.40 -4.73 3.00
CA THR A 15 11.97 -3.33 2.92
C THR A 15 11.36 -3.00 1.56
N LEU A 16 12.00 -3.43 0.47
CA LEU A 16 11.49 -3.23 -0.90
C LEU A 16 10.20 -4.00 -1.13
N ALA A 17 10.11 -5.25 -0.67
CA ALA A 17 8.90 -6.05 -0.78
C ALA A 17 7.72 -5.41 -0.04
N VAL A 18 7.93 -4.88 1.17
CA VAL A 18 6.90 -4.17 1.95
C VAL A 18 6.51 -2.86 1.27
N ALA A 19 7.47 -2.11 0.71
CA ALA A 19 7.18 -0.89 -0.03
C ALA A 19 6.31 -1.17 -1.27
N ALA A 20 6.66 -2.20 -2.06
CA ALA A 20 5.88 -2.62 -3.22
C ALA A 20 4.48 -3.12 -2.81
N ALA A 21 4.38 -3.94 -1.76
CA ALA A 21 3.10 -4.39 -1.24
C ALA A 21 2.22 -3.22 -0.78
N LYS A 22 2.80 -2.20 -0.13
CA LYS A 22 2.07 -1.00 0.30
C LYS A 22 1.53 -0.19 -0.88
N VAL A 23 2.31 -0.06 -1.94
CA VAL A 23 1.86 0.57 -3.19
C VAL A 23 0.62 -0.15 -3.73
N LEU A 24 0.75 -1.45 -3.98
CA LEU A 24 -0.33 -2.24 -4.58
C LEU A 24 -1.57 -2.29 -3.70
N THR A 25 -1.42 -2.49 -2.40
CA THR A 25 -2.56 -2.53 -1.46
C THR A 25 -3.25 -1.18 -1.30
N THR A 26 -2.53 -0.06 -1.47
CA THR A 26 -3.15 1.27 -1.49
C THR A 26 -4.07 1.44 -2.70
N GLU A 27 -3.60 1.09 -3.89
CA GLU A 27 -4.38 1.20 -5.13
C GLU A 27 -5.58 0.25 -5.09
N VAL A 28 -5.33 -1.03 -4.82
CA VAL A 28 -6.36 -2.08 -4.83
C VAL A 28 -7.43 -1.84 -3.76
N ALA A 29 -7.07 -1.38 -2.56
CA ALA A 29 -8.08 -1.12 -1.53
C ALA A 29 -9.04 0.01 -1.93
N LEU A 30 -8.51 1.08 -2.54
CA LEU A 30 -9.33 2.20 -3.01
C LEU A 30 -10.18 1.78 -4.22
N GLU A 31 -9.59 1.12 -5.20
CA GLU A 31 -10.27 0.63 -6.40
C GLU A 31 -11.39 -0.35 -6.03
N ALA A 32 -11.08 -1.42 -5.28
CA ALA A 32 -12.07 -2.43 -4.90
C ALA A 32 -13.24 -1.82 -4.11
N SER A 33 -12.98 -0.85 -3.23
CA SER A 33 -14.02 -0.18 -2.47
C SER A 33 -14.96 0.69 -3.32
N ASN A 34 -14.48 1.19 -4.47
CA ASN A 34 -15.29 1.92 -5.44
C ASN A 34 -16.02 0.95 -6.39
N THR A 35 -15.30 0.01 -6.99
CA THR A 35 -15.84 -0.99 -7.93
C THR A 35 -16.97 -1.81 -7.31
N LEU A 36 -16.96 -2.00 -5.99
CA LEU A 36 -18.07 -2.60 -5.24
C LEU A 36 -19.43 -1.97 -5.60
N PHE A 37 -19.52 -0.64 -5.70
CA PHE A 37 -20.78 0.05 -6.00
C PHE A 37 -21.16 -0.05 -7.47
N GLU A 38 -20.18 -0.05 -8.38
CA GLU A 38 -20.42 -0.26 -9.81
C GLU A 38 -20.99 -1.66 -10.09
N LEU A 39 -20.46 -2.68 -9.39
CA LEU A 39 -20.92 -4.05 -9.51
C LEU A 39 -22.29 -4.27 -8.86
N ALA A 40 -22.50 -3.75 -7.65
CA ALA A 40 -23.69 -4.03 -6.86
C ALA A 40 -24.90 -3.12 -7.19
N GLY A 41 -24.67 -2.01 -7.89
CA GLY A 41 -25.71 -1.09 -8.34
C GLY A 41 -26.36 -0.27 -7.23
N THR A 42 -27.42 0.48 -7.56
CA THR A 42 -28.01 1.51 -6.69
C THR A 42 -28.41 1.02 -5.30
N SER A 43 -28.84 -0.22 -5.14
CA SER A 43 -29.24 -0.76 -3.83
C SER A 43 -28.09 -0.84 -2.82
N SER A 44 -26.85 -0.87 -3.29
CA SER A 44 -25.65 -0.95 -2.44
C SER A 44 -25.38 0.32 -1.61
N VAL A 45 -26.00 1.45 -1.96
CA VAL A 45 -25.85 2.72 -1.22
C VAL A 45 -26.72 2.82 0.02
N GLN A 46 -27.53 1.79 0.33
CA GLN A 46 -28.37 1.79 1.52
C GLN A 46 -27.52 1.93 2.79
N THR A 47 -27.87 2.90 3.63
CA THR A 47 -27.15 3.20 4.87
C THR A 47 -27.01 1.98 5.79
N GLY A 48 -28.01 1.09 5.81
CA GLY A 48 -27.98 -0.14 6.61
C GLY A 48 -26.90 -1.14 6.20
N LEU A 49 -26.43 -1.10 4.93
CA LEU A 49 -25.33 -1.95 4.46
C LEU A 49 -23.96 -1.39 4.85
N ASN A 50 -23.86 -0.05 5.00
CA ASN A 50 -22.65 0.65 5.45
C ASN A 50 -21.39 0.24 4.64
N LEU A 51 -21.53 0.06 3.32
CA LEU A 51 -20.44 -0.40 2.46
C LEU A 51 -19.40 0.69 2.19
N ASP A 52 -19.81 1.96 2.24
CA ASP A 52 -18.96 3.14 2.06
C ASP A 52 -17.87 3.24 3.15
N ARG A 53 -18.05 2.54 4.29
CA ARG A 53 -17.02 2.44 5.34
C ARG A 53 -15.70 1.89 4.83
N HIS A 54 -15.72 1.01 3.83
CA HIS A 54 -14.52 0.40 3.28
C HIS A 54 -13.67 1.45 2.57
N TRP A 55 -14.29 2.27 1.73
CA TRP A 55 -13.62 3.39 1.06
C TRP A 55 -13.13 4.42 2.08
N ARG A 56 -13.98 4.82 3.05
CA ARG A 56 -13.60 5.81 4.08
C ARG A 56 -12.40 5.35 4.90
N ASN A 57 -12.39 4.09 5.33
CA ASN A 57 -11.28 3.50 6.08
C ASN A 57 -10.01 3.41 5.24
N ALA A 58 -10.10 2.91 4.01
CA ALA A 58 -8.96 2.82 3.10
C ALA A 58 -8.38 4.20 2.79
N ARG A 59 -9.23 5.18 2.44
CA ARG A 59 -8.81 6.57 2.15
C ARG A 59 -8.13 7.23 3.33
N THR A 60 -8.65 7.01 4.54
CA THR A 60 -8.06 7.53 5.77
C THR A 60 -6.71 6.89 6.04
N HIS A 61 -6.63 5.57 6.03
CA HIS A 61 -5.40 4.87 6.41
C HIS A 61 -4.27 5.04 5.40
N THR A 62 -4.59 5.01 4.10
CA THR A 62 -3.59 5.15 3.02
C THR A 62 -2.94 6.54 2.97
N LEU A 63 -3.49 7.54 3.68
CA LEU A 63 -2.89 8.87 3.80
C LEU A 63 -1.75 8.94 4.82
N HIS A 64 -1.56 7.92 5.68
CA HIS A 64 -0.54 7.94 6.73
C HIS A 64 0.87 8.22 6.19
N ASP A 65 1.24 7.57 5.07
CA ASP A 65 2.50 7.83 4.37
C ASP A 65 2.22 8.06 2.88
N PRO A 66 2.79 9.09 2.25
CA PRO A 66 2.54 9.36 0.84
C PRO A 66 3.04 8.20 -0.05
N VAL A 67 2.12 7.45 -0.66
CA VAL A 67 2.46 6.30 -1.54
C VAL A 67 3.44 6.65 -2.66
N ARG A 68 3.40 7.89 -3.17
CA ARG A 68 4.32 8.42 -4.17
C ARG A 68 5.80 8.27 -3.79
N TRP A 69 6.13 8.37 -2.50
CA TRP A 69 7.49 8.19 -2.02
C TRP A 69 7.95 6.73 -2.08
N LYS A 70 7.04 5.77 -1.90
CA LYS A 70 7.37 4.34 -2.04
C LYS A 70 7.77 4.01 -3.49
N TYR A 71 7.11 4.57 -4.51
CA TYR A 71 7.56 4.42 -5.90
C TYR A 71 8.96 4.99 -6.11
N HIS A 72 9.23 6.17 -5.56
CA HIS A 72 10.55 6.78 -5.68
C HIS A 72 11.63 5.88 -5.07
N VAL A 73 11.43 5.36 -3.85
CA VAL A 73 12.42 4.52 -3.18
C VAL A 73 12.65 3.20 -3.92
N VAL A 74 11.59 2.51 -4.30
CA VAL A 74 11.69 1.25 -5.07
C VAL A 74 12.37 1.50 -6.41
N GLY A 75 11.97 2.56 -7.12
CA GLY A 75 12.57 2.96 -8.40
C GLY A 75 14.04 3.32 -8.27
N ASN A 76 14.42 4.11 -7.25
CA ASN A 76 15.80 4.55 -7.03
C ASN A 76 16.73 3.37 -6.69
N TYR A 77 16.23 2.37 -5.96
CA TYR A 77 16.98 1.14 -5.74
C TYR A 77 17.22 0.37 -7.05
N HIS A 78 16.17 0.11 -7.83
CA HIS A 78 16.30 -0.68 -9.05
C HIS A 78 17.04 0.04 -10.18
N LEU A 79 16.87 1.36 -10.29
CA LEU A 79 17.47 2.16 -11.36
C LEU A 79 18.90 2.60 -11.04
N ASN A 80 19.17 3.00 -9.79
CA ASN A 80 20.43 3.65 -9.41
C ASN A 80 21.23 2.89 -8.36
N GLY A 81 20.73 1.75 -7.85
CA GLY A 81 21.42 0.96 -6.81
C GLY A 81 21.44 1.62 -5.43
N VAL A 82 20.64 2.67 -5.21
CA VAL A 82 20.59 3.39 -3.92
C VAL A 82 19.79 2.59 -2.91
N THR A 83 20.42 2.22 -1.79
CA THR A 83 19.74 1.43 -0.75
C THR A 83 18.64 2.25 -0.05
N PRO A 84 17.48 1.63 0.26
CA PRO A 84 16.41 2.30 0.98
C PRO A 84 16.89 2.79 2.37
N PRO A 85 16.39 3.95 2.85
CA PRO A 85 16.75 4.42 4.18
C PRO A 85 16.24 3.45 5.26
N LYS A 86 17.01 3.32 6.35
CA LYS A 86 16.76 2.36 7.44
C LYS A 86 15.63 2.78 8.39
N ASN A 87 14.99 3.93 8.16
CA ASN A 87 13.90 4.45 8.99
C ASN A 87 12.52 4.06 8.44
N GLY A 88 11.51 4.00 9.31
CA GLY A 88 10.16 3.56 8.95
C GLY A 88 9.41 4.51 8.00
N ALA A 89 9.90 5.74 7.87
CA ALA A 89 9.39 6.73 6.94
C ALA A 89 10.15 6.63 5.60
N LEU A 90 9.78 5.62 4.79
CA LEU A 90 10.09 5.68 3.33
C LEU A 90 9.14 6.62 2.62
#